data_AF-I2Q4E9-F1
#
_entry.id   AF-I2Q4E9-F1
#
_cell.length_a   1.000
_cell.length_b   1.000
_cell.length_c   1.000
_cell.angle_alpha   90.00
_cell.angle_beta   90.00
_cell.angle_gamma   90.00
#
_symmetry.space_group_name_H-M   'P 1'
#
loop_
_entity.id
_entity.type
_entity.pdbx_description
1 polymer ?
#
loop_
_entity_poly.entity_id
_entity_poly.type
_entity_poly.pdbx_seq_one_letter_code
_entity_poly.pdbx_strand_id
1 'polypeptide(L)'
;MERLITLDVNGQQRRVDVMPNETLAQTLRDKLRLAEVEVDTETGMYRIVDFHVQADAGRVVHPRAFAGQVFGRSMLGIGHATSQKWFYDKRYGLPVAKRFYQTRPPTILSIPEKFSWEAVGIPDPQTPVGARGIGEPPTAGALAAVLCALADALGDNAFLRAPVMADTVLAALEPEARLPVGGLAANVRTRKPRHKNGRRLSWRSYATACHPLPSTSRQASRTPWPWPDASARTLGYADRGWDGTWLAFTMLSIAFMVARAFFGHLPDKFGGARVALTCVMFEGLGLVLLWLAPGPALALAGVTLTGLGYSLVYPALGVEAIRRSPAEAHGLAMGTYTAFYDLTMGIGTPILGYVANRAGLQAVFLISALAAFCSAPIAWWLMTTPTLPLRVDHV
;
A
#
# COMPACT_ATOMS: atom_id res chain seq x y z
N MET A 1 30.28 -12.03 10.39
CA MET A 1 30.03 -11.22 11.60
C MET A 1 29.99 -9.75 11.18
N GLU A 2 28.86 -9.26 10.69
CA GLU A 2 28.68 -7.82 10.42
C GLU A 2 28.03 -7.20 11.66
N ARG A 3 28.72 -6.22 12.24
CA ARG A 3 28.39 -5.61 13.53
C ARG A 3 27.67 -4.29 13.26
N LEU A 4 26.37 -4.23 13.53
CA LEU A 4 25.65 -2.96 13.56
C LEU A 4 26.10 -2.18 14.80
N ILE A 5 26.69 -1.01 14.60
CA ILE A 5 27.10 -0.08 15.67
C ILE A 5 26.15 1.10 15.63
N THR A 6 25.31 1.26 16.66
CA THR A 6 24.49 2.45 16.86
C THR A 6 25.16 3.41 17.84
N LEU A 7 25.12 4.70 17.53
CA LEU A 7 25.69 5.79 18.31
C LEU A 7 24.57 6.50 19.10
N ASP A 8 24.74 6.62 20.42
CA ASP A 8 23.86 7.40 21.30
C ASP A 8 24.05 8.92 21.07
N VAL A 9 23.08 9.75 21.47
CA VAL A 9 23.08 11.22 21.39
C VAL A 9 24.23 11.85 22.19
N ASN A 10 24.87 11.09 23.09
CA ASN A 10 26.08 11.48 23.84
C ASN A 10 27.40 10.90 23.27
N GLY A 11 27.39 10.33 22.05
CA GLY A 11 28.60 9.83 21.38
C GLY A 11 29.18 8.53 21.96
N GLN A 12 28.46 7.83 22.86
CA GLN A 12 28.90 6.53 23.36
C GLN A 12 28.34 5.37 22.53
N GLN A 13 29.23 4.51 22.02
CA GLN A 13 28.89 3.29 21.31
C GLN A 13 28.35 2.23 22.29
N ARG A 14 27.16 1.68 22.03
CA ARG A 14 26.69 0.47 22.72
C ARG A 14 26.33 -0.64 21.74
N ARG A 15 26.81 -1.84 22.06
CA ARG A 15 26.71 -3.07 21.26
C ARG A 15 25.39 -3.77 21.58
N VAL A 16 24.62 -4.13 20.56
CA VAL A 16 23.46 -5.02 20.69
C VAL A 16 23.86 -6.38 20.13
N ASP A 17 23.93 -7.40 20.99
CA ASP A 17 24.19 -8.78 20.58
C ASP A 17 22.91 -9.38 19.98
N VAL A 18 22.92 -9.60 18.66
CA VAL A 18 21.85 -10.27 17.93
C VAL A 18 22.07 -11.78 18.03
N MET A 19 21.04 -12.54 18.43
CA MET A 19 21.12 -14.00 18.51
C MET A 19 21.57 -14.61 17.17
N PRO A 20 22.49 -15.60 17.18
CA PRO A 20 23.10 -16.16 15.98
C PRO A 20 22.15 -17.16 15.34
N ASN A 21 21.08 -16.69 14.72
CA ASN A 21 20.20 -17.51 13.90
C ASN A 21 20.18 -16.90 12.50
N GLU A 22 20.78 -17.58 11.52
CA GLU A 22 20.95 -17.07 10.15
C GLU A 22 19.62 -16.62 9.54
N THR A 23 18.53 -17.33 9.86
CA THR A 23 17.16 -17.00 9.44
C THR A 23 16.64 -15.70 10.03
N LEU A 24 16.96 -15.39 11.30
CA LEU A 24 16.56 -14.15 11.95
C LEU A 24 17.40 -12.99 11.41
N ALA A 25 18.70 -13.20 11.19
CA ALA A 25 19.56 -12.21 10.55
C ALA A 25 19.12 -11.92 9.10
N GLN A 26 18.68 -12.92 8.33
CA GLN A 26 18.09 -12.74 7.00
C GLN A 26 16.76 -11.95 7.06
N THR A 27 15.90 -12.28 8.03
CA THR A 27 14.58 -11.62 8.19
C THR A 27 14.71 -10.17 8.67
N LEU A 28 15.67 -9.92 9.57
CA LEU A 28 16.04 -8.58 10.02
C LEU A 28 16.70 -7.78 8.89
N ARG A 29 17.45 -8.44 8.00
CA ARG A 29 18.01 -7.82 6.80
C ARG A 29 16.94 -7.37 5.81
N ASP A 30 15.85 -8.13 5.64
CA ASP A 30 14.90 -7.82 4.57
C ASP A 30 13.98 -6.61 4.88
N LYS A 31 13.56 -6.39 6.14
CA LYS A 31 12.43 -5.48 6.47
C LYS A 31 12.41 -4.87 7.89
N LEU A 32 13.52 -4.33 8.41
CA LEU A 32 13.57 -3.72 9.75
C LEU A 32 12.90 -2.33 9.82
N ARG A 33 12.08 -2.10 10.85
CA ARG A 33 11.54 -0.78 11.20
C ARG A 33 11.60 -0.56 12.70
N LEU A 34 11.92 0.66 13.09
CA LEU A 34 12.03 1.07 14.48
C LEU A 34 11.15 2.29 14.68
N ALA A 35 10.35 2.27 15.74
CA ALA A 35 9.47 3.37 16.13
C ALA A 35 9.69 3.69 17.62
N GLU A 36 9.80 4.98 17.93
CA GLU A 36 9.84 5.50 19.29
C GLU A 36 8.59 6.33 19.53
N VAL A 37 7.88 6.07 20.63
CA VAL A 37 6.66 6.77 21.01
C VAL A 37 6.78 7.35 22.42
N GLU A 38 6.28 8.56 22.59
CA GLU A 38 6.12 9.23 23.87
C GLU A 38 4.61 9.30 24.18
N VAL A 39 4.20 8.72 25.31
CA VAL A 39 2.79 8.63 25.71
C VAL A 39 2.56 9.46 26.97
N ASP A 40 1.57 10.34 26.92
CA ASP A 40 1.05 11.05 28.08
C ASP A 40 -0.03 10.19 28.75
N THR A 41 0.25 9.76 29.97
CA THR A 41 -0.65 8.88 30.74
C THR A 41 -1.87 9.60 31.30
N GLU A 42 -1.86 10.93 31.40
CA GLU A 42 -3.00 11.70 31.92
C GLU A 42 -4.05 11.93 30.83
N THR A 43 -3.60 12.17 29.59
CA THR A 43 -4.50 12.46 28.46
C THR A 43 -4.70 11.28 27.51
N GLY A 44 -3.82 10.27 27.58
CA GLY A 44 -3.75 9.17 26.61
C GLY A 44 -3.22 9.58 25.23
N MET A 45 -2.86 10.85 25.04
CA MET A 45 -2.27 11.33 23.81
C MET A 45 -0.84 10.82 23.69
N TYR A 46 -0.42 10.56 22.46
CA TYR A 46 0.95 10.12 22.21
C TYR A 46 1.50 10.68 20.90
N ARG A 47 2.83 10.71 20.81
CA ARG A 47 3.56 11.25 19.67
C ARG A 47 4.67 10.29 19.28
N ILE A 48 4.89 10.16 17.97
CA ILE A 48 6.00 9.37 17.42
C ILE A 48 7.22 10.30 17.33
N VAL A 49 8.25 10.01 18.11
CA VAL A 49 9.44 10.86 18.23
C VAL A 49 10.47 10.53 17.15
N ASP A 50 10.74 9.24 16.97
CA ASP A 50 11.68 8.72 15.99
C ASP A 50 11.07 7.55 15.23
N PHE A 51 11.29 7.53 13.92
CA PHE A 51 10.85 6.46 13.06
C PHE A 51 11.88 6.21 11.96
N HIS A 52 12.46 5.00 11.99
CA HIS A 52 13.48 4.58 11.05
C HIS A 52 13.01 3.38 10.22
N VAL A 53 13.22 3.45 8.91
CA VAL A 53 12.86 2.38 7.97
C VAL A 53 14.09 1.86 7.26
N GLN A 54 14.44 0.59 7.51
CA GLN A 54 15.36 -0.15 6.67
C GLN A 54 14.56 -1.03 5.70
N ALA A 55 14.81 -0.86 4.41
CA ALA A 55 14.05 -1.54 3.37
C ALA A 55 14.99 -2.23 2.37
N ASP A 56 14.78 -3.53 2.18
CA ASP A 56 15.38 -4.23 1.06
C ASP A 56 14.47 -4.16 -0.17
N ALA A 57 14.89 -3.38 -1.16
CA ALA A 57 14.23 -3.27 -2.46
C ALA A 57 15.15 -3.71 -3.60
N GLY A 58 16.13 -4.56 -3.32
CA GLY A 58 17.11 -4.88 -4.35
C GLY A 58 18.02 -3.69 -4.66
N ARG A 59 18.35 -3.54 -5.94
CA ARG A 59 19.01 -2.35 -6.49
C ARG A 59 18.07 -1.15 -6.48
N VAL A 60 18.44 -0.10 -5.76
CA VAL A 60 17.73 1.17 -5.79
C VAL A 60 17.98 1.88 -7.12
N VAL A 61 16.95 1.97 -7.95
CA VAL A 61 17.05 2.61 -9.28
C VAL A 61 17.10 4.15 -9.16
N HIS A 62 16.25 4.73 -8.31
CA HIS A 62 16.18 6.18 -8.12
C HIS A 62 15.97 6.55 -6.65
N PRO A 63 17.02 7.02 -5.94
CA PRO A 63 16.99 7.22 -4.48
C PRO A 63 15.88 8.17 -3.99
N ARG A 64 15.61 9.28 -4.69
CA ARG A 64 14.56 10.23 -4.25
C ARG A 64 13.15 9.66 -4.37
N ALA A 65 12.90 8.86 -5.41
CA ALA A 65 11.59 8.23 -5.63
C ALA A 65 11.38 7.09 -4.63
N PHE A 66 12.46 6.35 -4.34
CA PHE A 66 12.51 5.36 -3.28
C PHE A 66 12.16 5.96 -1.92
N ALA A 67 12.84 7.05 -1.53
CA ALA A 67 12.56 7.77 -0.28
C ALA A 67 11.09 8.24 -0.20
N GLY A 68 10.56 8.81 -1.29
CA GLY A 68 9.17 9.25 -1.35
C GLY A 68 8.16 8.11 -1.13
N GLN A 69 8.41 6.92 -1.70
CA GLN A 69 7.57 5.75 -1.47
C GLN A 69 7.70 5.24 -0.03
N VAL A 70 8.92 5.14 0.50
CA VAL A 70 9.16 4.69 1.88
C VAL A 70 8.41 5.58 2.86
N PHE A 71 8.59 6.90 2.76
CA PHE A 71 7.92 7.85 3.66
C PHE A 71 6.41 7.87 3.49
N GLY A 72 5.91 7.96 2.25
CA GLY A 72 4.46 8.03 2.00
C GLY A 72 3.73 6.78 2.49
N ARG A 73 4.34 5.60 2.31
CA ARG A 73 3.72 4.32 2.68
C ARG A 73 3.85 4.01 4.16
N SER A 74 4.95 4.41 4.78
CA SER A 74 5.06 4.36 6.24
C SER A 74 4.07 5.31 6.91
N MET A 75 3.82 6.48 6.35
CA MET A 75 2.79 7.40 6.86
C MET A 75 1.38 6.81 6.78
N LEU A 76 1.07 6.06 5.72
CA LEU A 76 -0.18 5.32 5.61
C LEU A 76 -0.32 4.26 6.71
N GLY A 77 0.75 3.51 6.99
CA GLY A 77 0.78 2.53 8.09
C GLY A 77 0.62 3.17 9.47
N ILE A 78 1.28 4.31 9.71
CA ILE A 78 1.10 5.13 10.91
C ILE A 78 -0.35 5.58 11.04
N GLY A 79 -1.00 5.98 9.94
CA GLY A 79 -2.42 6.34 9.94
C GLY A 79 -3.35 5.20 10.37
N HIS A 80 -3.12 4.01 9.85
CA HIS A 80 -3.85 2.80 10.27
C HIS A 80 -3.63 2.47 11.76
N ALA A 81 -2.44 2.75 12.30
CA ALA A 81 -2.14 2.50 13.71
C ALA A 81 -2.82 3.51 14.64
N THR A 82 -2.93 4.76 14.21
CA THR A 82 -3.21 5.90 15.10
C THR A 82 -4.62 6.44 15.03
N SER A 83 -5.22 6.50 13.84
CA SER A 83 -6.35 7.42 13.61
C SER A 83 -7.40 6.91 12.63
N GLN A 84 -6.99 6.16 11.61
CA GLN A 84 -7.87 5.77 10.52
C GLN A 84 -8.76 4.58 10.89
N LYS A 85 -10.06 4.84 11.05
CA LYS A 85 -11.09 3.80 11.21
C LYS A 85 -12.33 4.10 10.38
N TRP A 86 -12.96 3.03 9.90
CA TRP A 86 -14.27 3.06 9.28
C TRP A 86 -15.30 2.52 10.27
N PHE A 87 -16.37 3.26 10.47
CA PHE A 87 -17.45 2.86 11.36
C PHE A 87 -18.78 2.96 10.64
N TYR A 88 -19.61 1.94 10.89
CA TYR A 88 -20.90 1.74 10.27
C TYR A 88 -21.97 1.76 11.36
N ASP A 89 -23.13 2.32 11.04
CA ASP A 89 -24.31 2.25 11.90
C ASP A 89 -24.78 0.80 11.99
N LYS A 90 -24.89 0.27 13.22
CA LYS A 90 -25.31 -1.12 13.45
C LYS A 90 -26.75 -1.38 13.03
N ARG A 91 -27.63 -0.36 13.06
CA ARG A 91 -29.05 -0.53 12.74
C ARG A 91 -29.32 -0.52 11.24
N TYR A 92 -28.64 0.36 10.51
CA TYR A 92 -28.91 0.62 9.09
C TYR A 92 -27.77 0.24 8.15
N GLY A 93 -26.61 -0.20 8.67
CA GLY A 93 -25.43 -0.55 7.87
C GLY A 93 -24.79 0.64 7.15
N LEU A 94 -25.18 1.87 7.47
CA LEU A 94 -24.72 3.07 6.77
C LEU A 94 -23.30 3.45 7.23
N PRO A 95 -22.39 3.83 6.31
CA PRO A 95 -21.08 4.33 6.71
C PRO A 95 -21.25 5.68 7.39
N VAL A 96 -20.77 5.81 8.63
CA VAL A 96 -20.85 7.06 9.38
C VAL A 96 -19.61 7.91 9.12
N ALA A 97 -18.46 7.28 8.84
CA ALA A 97 -17.19 7.94 8.52
C ALA A 97 -17.15 8.43 7.06
N LYS A 98 -18.02 9.39 6.69
CA LYS A 98 -18.11 9.91 5.31
C LYS A 98 -17.18 11.09 5.02
N ARG A 99 -16.67 11.76 6.06
CA ARG A 99 -15.85 12.97 5.95
C ARG A 99 -14.46 12.76 6.55
N PHE A 100 -13.47 13.52 6.07
CA PHE A 100 -12.09 13.45 6.58
C PHE A 100 -11.96 13.79 8.07
N TYR A 101 -12.87 14.59 8.63
CA TYR A 101 -12.88 14.85 10.07
C TYR A 101 -13.18 13.59 10.91
N GLN A 102 -13.91 12.64 10.34
CA GLN A 102 -14.32 11.40 11.01
C GLN A 102 -13.32 10.27 10.77
N THR A 103 -12.81 10.13 9.55
CA THR A 103 -11.78 9.14 9.20
C THR A 103 -10.37 9.55 9.64
N ARG A 104 -10.18 10.85 9.96
CA ARG A 104 -8.95 11.46 10.49
C ARG A 104 -7.68 10.95 9.81
N PRO A 105 -7.50 11.15 8.51
CA PRO A 105 -6.22 10.83 7.87
C PRO A 105 -5.10 11.65 8.55
N PRO A 106 -3.87 11.10 8.61
CA PRO A 106 -2.76 11.79 9.23
C PRO A 106 -2.50 13.15 8.58
N THR A 107 -2.19 14.13 9.42
CA THR A 107 -1.84 15.48 8.95
C THR A 107 -0.33 15.67 8.96
N ILE A 108 0.15 16.81 8.46
CA ILE A 108 1.56 17.17 8.55
C ILE A 108 2.09 17.20 10.00
N LEU A 109 1.20 17.47 10.97
CA LEU A 109 1.54 17.47 12.40
C LEU A 109 1.67 16.07 12.99
N SER A 110 1.24 15.04 12.26
CA SER A 110 1.34 13.64 12.67
C SER A 110 2.66 12.98 12.24
N ILE A 111 3.49 13.70 11.47
CA ILE A 111 4.77 13.19 10.98
C ILE A 111 5.75 13.03 12.16
N PRO A 112 6.50 11.91 12.23
CA PRO A 112 7.56 11.75 13.23
C PRO A 112 8.60 12.87 13.15
N GLU A 113 9.10 13.36 14.28
CA GLU A 113 10.11 14.44 14.28
C GLU A 113 11.39 14.01 13.57
N LYS A 114 11.85 12.79 13.86
CA LYS A 114 12.93 12.14 13.14
C LYS A 114 12.33 11.05 12.26
N PHE A 115 12.40 11.27 10.95
CA PHE A 115 11.91 10.30 9.98
C PHE A 115 13.02 9.98 8.98
N SER A 116 13.61 8.80 9.10
CA SER A 116 14.78 8.39 8.32
C SER A 116 14.57 7.06 7.59
N TRP A 117 15.34 6.84 6.53
CA TRP A 117 15.30 5.62 5.73
C TRP A 117 16.71 5.15 5.39
N GLU A 118 16.85 3.83 5.21
CA GLU A 118 18.05 3.18 4.72
C GLU A 118 17.67 2.06 3.74
N ALA A 119 18.47 1.88 2.69
CA ALA A 119 18.30 0.79 1.74
C ALA A 119 19.42 -0.23 1.90
N VAL A 120 19.06 -1.51 1.90
CA VAL A 120 20.02 -2.61 2.05
C VAL A 120 20.91 -2.76 0.81
N GLY A 121 20.36 -2.50 -0.38
CA GLY A 121 21.11 -2.38 -1.62
C GLY A 121 21.62 -3.69 -2.22
N ILE A 122 21.13 -4.86 -1.76
CA ILE A 122 21.53 -6.18 -2.28
C ILE A 122 20.70 -6.49 -3.53
N PRO A 123 21.29 -6.55 -4.75
CA PRO A 123 20.54 -6.80 -5.97
C PRO A 123 19.89 -8.19 -6.00
N ASP A 124 18.65 -8.28 -6.49
CA ASP A 124 17.94 -9.55 -6.65
C ASP A 124 18.38 -10.29 -7.92
N PRO A 125 18.99 -11.48 -7.83
CA PRO A 125 19.47 -12.24 -8.99
C PRO A 125 18.35 -12.72 -9.93
N GLN A 126 17.09 -12.71 -9.48
CA GLN A 126 15.93 -13.15 -10.27
C GLN A 126 15.36 -12.06 -11.17
N THR A 127 15.82 -10.81 -11.02
CA THR A 127 15.31 -9.67 -11.78
C THR A 127 16.41 -9.11 -12.69
N PRO A 128 16.11 -8.77 -13.96
CA PRO A 128 17.13 -8.31 -14.92
C PRO A 128 17.91 -7.07 -14.46
N VAL A 129 17.29 -6.23 -13.64
CA VAL A 129 17.86 -4.99 -13.10
C VAL A 129 18.23 -5.08 -11.62
N GLY A 130 18.01 -6.24 -11.00
CA GLY A 130 18.27 -6.45 -9.57
C GLY A 130 17.30 -5.74 -8.62
N ALA A 131 16.23 -5.11 -9.10
CA ALA A 131 15.33 -4.27 -8.32
C ALA A 131 14.04 -5.01 -7.88
N ARG A 132 13.54 -4.68 -6.69
CA ARG A 132 12.29 -5.20 -6.11
C ARG A 132 11.33 -4.06 -5.75
N GLY A 133 10.04 -4.39 -5.67
CA GLY A 133 8.99 -3.42 -5.32
C GLY A 133 9.04 -3.01 -3.84
N ILE A 134 8.89 -1.70 -3.56
CA ILE A 134 8.87 -1.15 -2.19
C ILE A 134 7.59 -0.38 -1.83
N GLY A 135 6.61 -0.30 -2.73
CA GLY A 135 5.44 0.55 -2.52
C GLY A 135 4.42 0.05 -1.50
N GLU A 136 4.44 -1.21 -1.10
CA GLU A 136 3.52 -1.77 -0.08
C GLU A 136 4.22 -2.07 1.25
N PRO A 137 5.42 -2.72 1.27
CA PRO A 137 6.03 -3.21 2.50
C PRO A 137 6.17 -2.18 3.65
N PRO A 138 6.46 -0.89 3.39
CA PRO A 138 6.53 0.13 4.45
C PRO A 138 5.22 0.34 5.21
N THR A 139 4.07 0.02 4.62
CA THR A 139 2.74 0.22 5.22
C THR A 139 2.52 -0.74 6.39
N ALA A 140 2.59 -2.05 6.14
CA ALA A 140 2.33 -3.07 7.15
C ALA A 140 3.38 -3.04 8.27
N GLY A 141 4.65 -2.83 7.89
CA GLY A 141 5.73 -2.73 8.86
C GLY A 141 5.63 -1.49 9.75
N ALA A 142 5.13 -0.36 9.23
CA ALA A 142 4.95 0.83 10.04
C ALA A 142 3.81 0.70 11.04
N LEU A 143 2.69 0.11 10.63
CA LEU A 143 1.60 -0.26 11.54
C LEU A 143 2.12 -1.12 12.69
N ALA A 144 2.83 -2.21 12.38
CA ALA A 144 3.35 -3.12 13.39
C ALA A 144 4.36 -2.45 14.33
N ALA A 145 5.30 -1.66 13.80
CA ALA A 145 6.32 -0.98 14.62
C ALA A 145 5.70 -0.01 15.63
N VAL A 146 4.70 0.78 15.21
CA VAL A 146 4.01 1.71 16.10
C VAL A 146 3.20 0.97 17.17
N LEU A 147 2.48 -0.09 16.79
CA LEU A 147 1.73 -0.90 17.76
C LEU A 147 2.66 -1.60 18.76
N CYS A 148 3.81 -2.11 18.33
CA CYS A 148 4.81 -2.68 19.25
C CYS A 148 5.38 -1.63 20.20
N ALA A 149 5.69 -0.43 19.71
CA ALA A 149 6.19 0.66 20.55
C ALA A 149 5.16 1.11 21.59
N LEU A 150 3.87 1.18 21.20
CA LEU A 150 2.78 1.48 22.12
C LEU A 150 2.56 0.35 23.14
N ALA A 151 2.70 -0.92 22.73
CA ALA A 151 2.59 -2.06 23.63
C ALA A 151 3.76 -2.11 24.62
N ASP A 152 4.98 -1.74 24.23
CA ASP A 152 6.12 -1.61 25.16
C ASP A 152 5.88 -0.47 26.17
N ALA A 153 5.30 0.66 25.72
CA ALA A 153 5.00 1.79 26.59
C ALA A 153 3.85 1.52 27.59
N LEU A 154 2.79 0.82 27.16
CA LEU A 154 1.56 0.62 27.94
C LEU A 154 1.47 -0.78 28.60
N GLY A 155 2.27 -1.73 28.14
CA GLY A 155 2.26 -3.14 28.52
C GLY A 155 1.59 -4.05 27.47
N ASP A 156 2.05 -5.30 27.38
CA ASP A 156 1.72 -6.27 26.32
C ASP A 156 0.21 -6.58 26.15
N ASN A 157 -0.62 -6.28 27.16
CA ASN A 157 -2.07 -6.55 27.15
C ASN A 157 -2.92 -5.28 27.02
N ALA A 158 -2.31 -4.14 26.69
CA ALA A 158 -3.00 -2.85 26.67
C ALA A 158 -4.07 -2.77 25.56
N PHE A 159 -3.82 -3.33 24.38
CA PHE A 159 -4.77 -3.29 23.25
C PHE A 159 -4.54 -4.46 22.29
N LEU A 160 -5.64 -4.95 21.68
CA LEU A 160 -5.64 -6.02 20.67
C LEU A 160 -6.19 -5.56 19.31
N ARG A 161 -6.45 -4.25 19.16
CA ARG A 161 -7.11 -3.68 17.98
C ARG A 161 -6.45 -2.35 17.61
N ALA A 162 -6.37 -2.11 16.31
CA ALA A 162 -6.02 -0.81 15.74
C ALA A 162 -7.27 -0.16 15.14
N PRO A 163 -7.36 1.18 15.10
CA PRO A 163 -6.35 2.13 15.58
C PRO A 163 -6.35 2.29 17.12
N VAL A 164 -5.19 2.60 17.68
CA VAL A 164 -5.00 2.91 19.10
C VAL A 164 -5.19 4.42 19.28
N MET A 165 -6.39 4.82 19.63
CA MET A 165 -6.75 6.22 19.86
C MET A 165 -6.54 6.59 21.34
N ALA A 166 -6.57 7.88 21.70
CA ALA A 166 -6.34 8.32 23.08
C ALA A 166 -7.33 7.70 24.09
N ASP A 167 -8.59 7.50 23.70
CA ASP A 167 -9.60 6.76 24.48
C ASP A 167 -9.20 5.30 24.72
N THR A 168 -8.59 4.66 23.71
CA THR A 168 -8.08 3.28 23.82
C THR A 168 -6.89 3.22 24.78
N VAL A 169 -6.01 4.23 24.75
CA VAL A 169 -4.86 4.34 25.67
C VAL A 169 -5.34 4.55 27.11
N LEU A 170 -6.26 5.50 27.32
CA LEU A 170 -6.83 5.75 28.65
C LEU A 170 -7.54 4.52 29.22
N ALA A 171 -8.35 3.84 28.41
CA ALA A 171 -9.00 2.59 28.80
C ALA A 171 -7.97 1.51 29.17
N ALA A 172 -6.84 1.44 28.48
CA ALA A 172 -5.77 0.48 28.80
C ALA A 172 -5.02 0.80 30.10
N LEU A 173 -5.02 2.07 30.53
CA LEU A 173 -4.39 2.52 31.77
C LEU A 173 -5.28 2.30 33.00
N GLU A 174 -6.58 2.08 32.82
CA GLU A 174 -7.51 1.77 33.91
C GLU A 174 -7.20 0.39 34.53
N PRO A 175 -7.06 0.28 35.87
CA PRO A 175 -6.65 -0.95 36.55
C PRO A 175 -7.58 -2.16 36.32
N GLU A 176 -8.87 -1.91 36.08
CA GLU A 176 -9.91 -2.93 35.95
C GLU A 176 -10.12 -3.41 34.50
N ALA A 177 -9.57 -2.69 33.51
CA ALA A 177 -9.83 -2.92 32.08
C ALA A 177 -8.77 -3.81 31.39
N ARG A 178 -7.76 -4.30 32.12
CA ARG A 178 -6.78 -5.24 31.57
C ARG A 178 -7.49 -6.53 31.16
N LEU A 179 -7.53 -6.78 29.86
CA LEU A 179 -8.18 -7.95 29.28
C LEU A 179 -7.65 -9.25 29.95
N PRO A 180 -8.53 -10.11 30.48
CA PRO A 180 -8.11 -11.39 31.05
C PRO A 180 -7.59 -12.29 29.92
N VAL A 181 -6.29 -12.57 29.93
CA VAL A 181 -5.67 -13.51 29.00
C VAL A 181 -5.97 -14.94 29.48
N GLY A 182 -7.16 -15.43 29.15
CA GLY A 182 -7.47 -16.85 29.28
C GLY A 182 -6.77 -17.64 28.17
N GLY A 183 -5.72 -18.38 28.52
CA GLY A 183 -5.32 -19.58 27.78
C GLY A 183 -3.99 -19.61 27.02
N LEU A 184 -3.23 -18.51 26.90
CA LEU A 184 -1.93 -18.53 26.18
C LEU A 184 -0.73 -18.02 27.00
N ALA A 185 -0.84 -18.05 28.33
CA ALA A 185 0.27 -17.74 29.23
C ALA A 185 1.04 -19.02 29.59
N ALA A 186 1.93 -19.45 28.70
CA ALA A 186 3.06 -20.30 29.09
C ALA A 186 4.35 -19.63 28.62
N ASN A 187 5.08 -19.04 29.57
CA ASN A 187 6.48 -18.61 29.50
C ASN A 187 6.85 -17.13 29.26
N VAL A 188 5.95 -16.16 29.42
CA VAL A 188 6.38 -14.76 29.60
C VAL A 188 6.31 -14.40 31.08
N ARG A 189 7.46 -14.41 31.77
CA ARG A 189 7.61 -13.86 33.13
C ARG A 189 7.36 -12.34 33.07
N THR A 190 6.12 -11.92 33.30
CA THR A 190 5.79 -10.49 33.45
C THR A 190 6.29 -10.01 34.82
N ARG A 191 7.28 -9.11 34.81
CA ARG A 191 7.75 -8.42 36.02
C ARG A 191 6.86 -7.19 36.21
N LYS A 192 6.30 -6.99 37.43
CA LYS A 192 5.43 -5.84 37.76
C LYS A 192 6.01 -4.50 37.27
N PRO A 193 5.20 -3.61 36.68
CA PRO A 193 5.65 -2.27 36.29
C PRO A 193 6.00 -1.49 37.55
N ARG A 194 7.20 -0.91 37.56
CA ARG A 194 7.70 -0.11 38.69
C ARG A 194 7.24 1.33 38.44
N HIS A 195 6.20 1.76 39.15
CA HIS A 195 5.76 3.16 39.18
C HIS A 195 6.93 4.04 39.65
N LYS A 196 7.44 4.92 38.78
CA LYS A 196 8.37 5.99 39.18
C LYS A 196 8.09 7.25 38.37
N ASN A 197 7.71 8.30 39.09
CA ASN A 197 7.41 9.65 38.63
C ASN A 197 8.42 10.19 37.60
N GLY A 198 7.90 10.76 36.51
CA GLY A 198 8.47 11.93 35.84
C GLY A 198 9.84 11.78 35.17
N ARG A 199 10.22 10.60 34.67
CA ARG A 199 11.42 10.46 33.82
C ARG A 199 11.08 9.74 32.52
N ARG A 200 11.50 10.33 31.39
CA ARG A 200 11.54 9.71 30.05
C ARG A 200 11.93 8.23 30.19
N LEU A 201 11.02 7.34 29.82
CA LEU A 201 11.19 5.90 29.94
C LEU A 201 12.28 5.43 28.97
N SER A 202 13.28 4.73 29.50
CA SER A 202 14.47 4.33 28.75
C SER A 202 14.24 3.07 27.92
N TRP A 203 14.64 3.16 26.65
CA TRP A 203 14.99 2.12 25.68
C TRP A 203 14.71 0.65 26.03
N ARG A 204 13.77 0.04 25.30
CA ARG A 204 13.81 -1.37 24.91
C ARG A 204 13.56 -1.50 23.41
N SER A 205 14.60 -1.88 22.67
CA SER A 205 14.53 -2.10 21.23
C SER A 205 13.75 -3.39 20.93
N TYR A 206 12.52 -3.28 20.43
CA TYR A 206 11.86 -4.38 19.75
C TYR A 206 12.05 -4.25 18.25
N ALA A 207 12.93 -5.07 17.70
CA ALA A 207 12.93 -5.36 16.28
C ALA A 207 11.72 -6.26 16.00
N THR A 208 10.64 -5.71 15.48
CA THR A 208 9.54 -6.54 14.98
C THR A 208 9.98 -7.15 13.66
N ALA A 209 10.76 -8.24 13.74
CA ALA A 209 10.78 -9.22 12.67
C ALA A 209 9.38 -9.84 12.68
N CYS A 210 8.50 -9.43 11.77
CA CYS A 210 7.24 -10.14 11.56
C CYS A 210 7.61 -11.62 11.36
N HIS A 211 7.22 -12.48 12.30
CA HIS A 211 7.33 -13.92 12.12
C HIS A 211 6.68 -14.27 10.78
N PRO A 212 7.39 -14.97 9.87
CA PRO A 212 6.75 -15.42 8.65
C PRO A 212 5.64 -16.39 9.07
N LEU A 213 4.39 -16.06 8.72
CA LEU A 213 3.40 -17.10 8.47
C LEU A 213 4.07 -18.12 7.52
N PRO A 214 3.97 -19.43 7.79
CA PRO A 214 4.70 -20.43 7.02
C PRO A 214 4.34 -20.32 5.54
N SER A 215 5.38 -20.41 4.70
CA SER A 215 5.38 -20.62 3.23
C SER A 215 4.62 -19.65 2.31
N THR A 216 3.75 -18.76 2.77
CA THR A 216 2.93 -17.87 1.92
C THR A 216 3.53 -16.48 1.69
N SER A 217 4.41 -16.00 2.57
CA SER A 217 5.00 -14.65 2.47
C SER A 217 6.09 -14.52 1.39
N ARG A 218 6.71 -15.63 0.93
CA ARG A 218 7.55 -15.65 -0.28
C ARG A 218 6.74 -15.35 -1.54
N GLN A 219 5.42 -15.57 -1.51
CA GLN A 219 4.51 -15.26 -2.62
C GLN A 219 3.97 -13.83 -2.56
N ALA A 220 3.82 -13.24 -1.37
CA ALA A 220 3.35 -11.86 -1.20
C ALA A 220 4.37 -10.78 -1.63
N SER A 221 5.66 -11.13 -1.77
CA SER A 221 6.66 -10.29 -2.45
C SER A 221 6.83 -10.63 -3.94
N ARG A 222 6.15 -11.69 -4.41
CA ARG A 222 6.08 -12.13 -5.81
C ARG A 222 4.82 -11.61 -6.50
N THR A 223 3.91 -10.93 -5.79
CA THR A 223 2.81 -10.22 -6.43
C THR A 223 3.41 -9.10 -7.26
N PRO A 224 3.21 -9.12 -8.58
CA PRO A 224 3.56 -7.99 -9.39
C PRO A 224 2.72 -6.81 -8.93
N TRP A 225 3.37 -5.65 -8.80
CA TRP A 225 2.70 -4.39 -8.51
C TRP A 225 1.48 -4.22 -9.45
N PRO A 226 0.39 -3.60 -8.99
CA PRO A 226 -0.82 -3.36 -9.80
C PRO A 226 -0.60 -2.46 -11.04
N TRP A 227 0.64 -2.09 -11.36
CA TRP A 227 0.99 -1.23 -12.50
C TRP A 227 2.16 -1.81 -13.32
N PRO A 228 1.94 -2.92 -14.04
CA PRO A 228 2.97 -3.56 -14.88
C PRO A 228 3.47 -2.63 -15.99
N ASP A 229 2.56 -1.82 -16.49
CA ASP A 229 2.72 -0.77 -17.49
C ASP A 229 3.60 0.40 -16.99
N ALA A 230 3.55 0.74 -15.70
CA ALA A 230 4.36 1.81 -15.13
C ALA A 230 5.86 1.48 -15.11
N SER A 231 6.21 0.24 -14.76
CA SER A 231 7.60 -0.26 -14.79
C SER A 231 8.11 -0.48 -16.21
N ALA A 232 7.25 -0.90 -17.15
CA ALA A 232 7.63 -1.02 -18.55
C ALA A 232 7.88 0.36 -19.19
N ARG A 233 7.12 1.41 -18.81
CA ARG A 233 7.33 2.80 -19.26
C ARG A 233 8.69 3.34 -18.85
N THR A 234 9.13 3.08 -17.62
CA THR A 234 10.45 3.54 -17.18
C THR A 234 11.58 2.85 -17.89
N LEU A 235 11.47 1.52 -18.00
CA LEU A 235 12.47 0.73 -18.70
C LEU A 235 12.52 1.12 -20.18
N GLY A 236 11.39 1.37 -20.83
CA GLY A 236 11.36 1.79 -22.24
C GLY A 236 11.97 3.18 -22.49
N TYR A 237 11.85 4.12 -21.55
CA TYR A 237 12.55 5.41 -21.62
C TYR A 237 14.06 5.25 -21.40
N ALA A 238 14.46 4.41 -20.45
CA ALA A 238 15.87 4.12 -20.17
C ALA A 238 16.56 3.36 -21.32
N ASP A 239 15.87 2.39 -21.93
CA ASP A 239 16.33 1.61 -23.08
C ASP A 239 16.54 2.48 -24.32
N ARG A 240 15.72 3.52 -24.50
CA ARG A 240 15.84 4.51 -25.59
C ARG A 240 16.79 5.67 -25.27
N GLY A 241 17.40 5.70 -24.09
CA GLY A 241 18.31 6.76 -23.65
C GLY A 241 17.64 8.14 -23.50
N TRP A 242 16.34 8.18 -23.24
CA TRP A 242 15.59 9.43 -23.09
C TRP A 242 15.62 9.92 -21.64
N ASP A 243 16.06 11.16 -21.44
CA ASP A 243 15.99 11.85 -20.16
C ASP A 243 14.53 12.21 -19.81
N GLY A 244 14.20 12.23 -18.50
CA GLY A 244 12.88 12.69 -18.03
C GLY A 244 11.88 11.60 -17.69
N THR A 245 12.31 10.39 -17.35
CA THR A 245 11.43 9.30 -16.87
C THR A 245 10.50 9.71 -15.72
N TRP A 246 10.93 10.64 -14.86
CA TRP A 246 10.12 11.19 -13.78
C TRP A 246 8.93 12.03 -14.29
N LEU A 247 9.09 12.77 -15.40
CA LEU A 247 8.02 13.56 -16.01
C LEU A 247 6.87 12.66 -16.48
N ALA A 248 7.20 11.50 -17.05
CA ALA A 248 6.19 10.53 -17.47
C ALA A 248 5.30 10.09 -16.30
N PHE A 249 5.88 9.75 -15.14
CA PHE A 249 5.09 9.40 -13.95
C PHE A 249 4.27 10.54 -13.39
N THR A 250 4.86 11.74 -13.34
CA THR A 250 4.17 12.93 -12.86
C THR A 250 2.99 13.25 -13.77
N MET A 251 3.18 13.22 -15.07
CA MET A 251 2.11 13.44 -16.06
C MET A 251 1.04 12.35 -16.02
N LEU A 252 1.42 11.08 -15.87
CA LEU A 252 0.47 9.97 -15.67
C LEU A 252 -0.39 10.21 -14.43
N SER A 253 0.25 10.54 -13.31
CA SER A 253 -0.40 10.69 -12.01
C SER A 253 -1.29 11.93 -11.98
N ILE A 254 -0.83 13.06 -12.53
CA ILE A 254 -1.64 14.28 -12.68
C ILE A 254 -2.84 13.99 -13.57
N ALA A 255 -2.64 13.37 -14.74
CA ALA A 255 -3.73 12.99 -15.63
C ALA A 255 -4.76 12.10 -14.94
N PHE A 256 -4.31 11.05 -14.24
CA PHE A 256 -5.17 10.16 -13.48
C PHE A 256 -5.95 10.90 -12.37
N MET A 257 -5.27 11.77 -11.60
CA MET A 257 -5.89 12.54 -10.52
C MET A 257 -6.92 13.55 -11.05
N VAL A 258 -6.60 14.26 -12.14
CA VAL A 258 -7.50 15.19 -12.82
C VAL A 258 -8.71 14.44 -13.36
N ALA A 259 -8.51 13.32 -14.05
CA ALA A 259 -9.60 12.51 -14.56
C ALA A 259 -10.53 12.02 -13.44
N ARG A 260 -9.97 11.52 -12.34
CA ARG A 260 -10.74 11.14 -11.15
C ARG A 260 -11.50 12.30 -10.51
N ALA A 261 -10.87 13.47 -10.39
CA ALA A 261 -11.45 14.62 -9.72
C ALA A 261 -12.64 15.22 -10.51
N PHE A 262 -12.51 15.35 -11.83
CA PHE A 262 -13.52 16.00 -12.66
C PHE A 262 -14.51 15.03 -13.29
N PHE A 263 -14.10 13.79 -13.59
CA PHE A 263 -14.91 12.83 -14.34
C PHE A 263 -15.34 11.61 -13.51
N GLY A 264 -15.03 11.56 -12.21
CA GLY A 264 -15.38 10.46 -11.31
C GLY A 264 -16.88 10.17 -11.19
N HIS A 265 -17.74 11.17 -11.45
CA HIS A 265 -19.19 11.03 -11.39
C HIS A 265 -19.82 10.53 -12.72
N LEU A 266 -19.04 10.41 -13.80
CA LEU A 266 -19.55 10.03 -15.11
C LEU A 266 -20.16 8.62 -15.14
N PRO A 267 -19.57 7.59 -14.48
CA PRO A 267 -20.14 6.24 -14.49
C PRO A 267 -21.57 6.19 -13.93
N ASP A 268 -21.85 6.97 -12.89
CA ASP A 268 -23.17 7.00 -12.27
C ASP A 268 -24.21 7.70 -13.15
N LYS A 269 -23.78 8.75 -13.87
CA LYS A 269 -24.65 9.59 -14.72
C LYS A 269 -24.94 8.97 -16.08
N PHE A 270 -23.91 8.44 -16.76
CA PHE A 270 -24.01 7.99 -18.15
C PHE A 270 -24.00 6.46 -18.30
N GLY A 271 -23.84 5.73 -17.19
CA GLY A 271 -23.73 4.28 -17.16
C GLY A 271 -22.28 3.81 -17.23
N GLY A 272 -21.97 2.80 -16.42
CA GLY A 272 -20.61 2.27 -16.27
C GLY A 272 -20.03 1.76 -17.59
N ALA A 273 -20.79 0.96 -18.33
CA ALA A 273 -20.31 0.36 -19.58
C ALA A 273 -19.93 1.40 -20.67
N ARG A 274 -20.68 2.51 -20.81
CA ARG A 274 -20.39 3.58 -21.79
C ARG A 274 -19.11 4.35 -21.45
N VAL A 275 -18.94 4.68 -20.17
CA VAL A 275 -17.74 5.37 -19.69
C VAL A 275 -16.53 4.46 -19.81
N ALA A 276 -16.66 3.18 -19.43
CA ALA A 276 -15.60 2.19 -19.57
C ALA A 276 -15.15 2.04 -21.03
N LEU A 277 -16.07 1.93 -21.98
CA LEU A 277 -15.74 1.84 -23.42
C LEU A 277 -14.91 3.05 -23.88
N THR A 278 -15.37 4.26 -23.55
CA THR A 278 -14.67 5.50 -23.94
C THR A 278 -13.26 5.54 -23.34
N CYS A 279 -13.15 5.21 -22.05
CA CYS A 279 -11.88 5.18 -21.32
C CYS A 279 -10.90 4.15 -21.87
N VAL A 280 -11.36 2.94 -22.19
CA VAL A 280 -10.55 1.88 -22.82
C VAL A 280 -10.03 2.32 -24.19
N MET A 281 -10.82 3.04 -24.99
CA MET A 281 -10.36 3.57 -26.28
C MET A 281 -9.26 4.62 -26.11
N PHE A 282 -9.40 5.53 -25.14
CA PHE A 282 -8.34 6.50 -24.81
C PHE A 282 -7.08 5.81 -24.27
N GLU A 283 -7.24 4.79 -23.43
CA GLU A 283 -6.13 4.00 -22.90
C GLU A 283 -5.36 3.27 -24.00
N GLY A 284 -6.09 2.54 -24.86
CA GLY A 284 -5.52 1.83 -26.01
C GLY A 284 -4.80 2.77 -26.97
N LEU A 285 -5.38 3.94 -27.27
CA LEU A 285 -4.72 4.96 -28.10
C LEU A 285 -3.43 5.47 -27.45
N GLY A 286 -3.42 5.70 -26.13
CA GLY A 286 -2.21 6.11 -25.39
C GLY A 286 -1.10 5.06 -25.44
N LEU A 287 -1.46 3.78 -25.35
CA LEU A 287 -0.53 2.66 -25.47
C LEU A 287 0.02 2.51 -26.91
N VAL A 288 -0.80 2.75 -27.94
CA VAL A 288 -0.33 2.80 -29.34
C VAL A 288 0.65 3.95 -29.56
N LEU A 289 0.38 5.13 -28.99
CA LEU A 289 1.30 6.27 -29.06
C LEU A 289 2.64 5.95 -28.38
N LEU A 290 2.64 5.23 -27.25
CA LEU A 290 3.85 4.76 -26.58
C LEU A 290 4.64 3.74 -27.40
N TRP A 291 3.93 2.86 -28.11
CA TRP A 291 4.55 1.89 -29.03
C TRP A 291 5.24 2.61 -30.20
N LEU A 292 4.53 3.53 -30.87
CA LEU A 292 5.01 4.26 -32.05
C LEU A 292 5.95 5.43 -31.73
N ALA A 293 6.16 5.78 -30.45
CA ALA A 293 6.90 6.97 -30.05
C ALA A 293 8.32 7.01 -30.64
N PRO A 294 8.63 7.96 -31.56
CA PRO A 294 9.98 8.17 -32.06
C PRO A 294 10.80 9.11 -31.17
N GLY A 295 10.15 9.80 -30.22
CA GLY A 295 10.77 10.76 -29.31
C GLY A 295 9.98 10.95 -28.01
N PRO A 296 10.59 11.62 -27.00
CA PRO A 296 10.04 11.73 -25.66
C PRO A 296 8.73 12.53 -25.59
N ALA A 297 8.54 13.54 -26.44
CA ALA A 297 7.31 14.33 -26.45
C ALA A 297 6.06 13.49 -26.81
N LEU A 298 6.16 12.61 -27.82
CA LEU A 298 5.06 11.74 -28.21
C LEU A 298 4.80 10.66 -27.15
N ALA A 299 5.86 10.16 -26.53
CA ALA A 299 5.71 9.22 -25.42
C ALA A 299 5.05 9.88 -24.19
N LEU A 300 5.37 11.13 -23.85
CA LEU A 300 4.69 11.86 -22.77
C LEU A 300 3.20 12.06 -23.07
N ALA A 301 2.85 12.40 -24.32
CA ALA A 301 1.46 12.47 -24.76
C ALA A 301 0.74 11.11 -24.70
N GLY A 302 1.43 10.01 -25.01
CA GLY A 302 0.91 8.66 -24.83
C GLY A 302 0.65 8.34 -23.35
N VAL A 303 1.61 8.64 -22.47
CA VAL A 303 1.48 8.40 -21.03
C VAL A 303 0.33 9.20 -20.41
N THR A 304 0.17 10.49 -20.75
CA THR A 304 -0.95 11.30 -20.25
C THR A 304 -2.28 10.71 -20.69
N LEU A 305 -2.40 10.30 -21.95
CA LEU A 305 -3.61 9.74 -22.50
C LEU A 305 -3.98 8.40 -21.84
N THR A 306 -2.99 7.53 -21.63
CA THR A 306 -3.16 6.29 -20.86
C THR A 306 -3.63 6.59 -19.43
N GLY A 307 -3.08 7.62 -18.76
CA GLY A 307 -3.50 8.02 -17.42
C GLY A 307 -4.95 8.51 -17.34
N LEU A 308 -5.39 9.28 -18.34
CA LEU A 308 -6.78 9.73 -18.47
C LEU A 308 -7.73 8.56 -18.71
N GLY A 309 -7.38 7.65 -19.63
CA GLY A 309 -8.18 6.48 -19.97
C GLY A 309 -8.32 5.51 -18.80
N TYR A 310 -7.20 5.07 -18.24
CA TYR A 310 -7.17 4.05 -17.19
C TYR A 310 -7.91 4.48 -15.90
N SER A 311 -8.02 5.79 -15.62
CA SER A 311 -8.52 6.31 -14.34
C SER A 311 -9.94 5.86 -13.97
N LEU A 312 -10.81 5.66 -14.96
CA LEU A 312 -12.22 5.37 -14.74
C LEU A 312 -12.63 3.96 -15.16
N VAL A 313 -11.78 3.18 -15.82
CA VAL A 313 -12.14 1.82 -16.28
C VAL A 313 -12.60 0.93 -15.11
N TYR A 314 -11.81 0.90 -14.04
CA TYR A 314 -12.14 0.11 -12.84
C TYR A 314 -13.45 0.55 -12.15
N PRO A 315 -13.62 1.82 -11.73
CA PRO A 315 -14.87 2.23 -11.09
C PRO A 315 -16.07 2.14 -12.03
N ALA A 316 -15.89 2.36 -13.34
CA ALA A 316 -16.99 2.29 -14.28
C ALA A 316 -17.54 0.86 -14.46
N LEU A 317 -16.66 -0.13 -14.63
CA LEU A 317 -17.07 -1.53 -14.68
C LEU A 317 -17.55 -2.04 -13.31
N GLY A 318 -17.00 -1.53 -12.20
CA GLY A 318 -17.48 -1.85 -10.86
C GLY A 318 -18.93 -1.40 -10.61
N VAL A 319 -19.30 -0.20 -11.06
CA VAL A 319 -20.70 0.28 -11.00
C VAL A 319 -21.61 -0.63 -11.83
N GLU A 320 -21.16 -1.07 -13.00
CA GLU A 320 -21.91 -1.99 -13.86
C GLU A 320 -22.11 -3.37 -13.20
N ALA A 321 -21.08 -3.89 -12.53
CA ALA A 321 -21.16 -5.15 -11.79
C ALA A 321 -22.21 -5.09 -10.67
N ILE A 322 -22.23 -3.98 -9.92
CA ILE A 322 -23.22 -3.76 -8.85
C ILE A 322 -24.63 -3.64 -9.45
N ARG A 323 -24.82 -2.81 -10.48
CA ARG A 323 -26.13 -2.59 -11.13
C ARG A 323 -26.77 -3.85 -11.70
N ARG A 324 -25.97 -4.86 -12.06
CA ARG A 324 -26.44 -6.15 -12.61
C ARG A 324 -26.62 -7.24 -11.57
N SER A 325 -26.26 -6.98 -10.32
CA SER A 325 -26.40 -7.92 -9.21
C SER A 325 -27.61 -7.57 -8.36
N PRO A 326 -28.30 -8.56 -7.77
CA PRO A 326 -29.34 -8.30 -6.78
C PRO A 326 -28.76 -7.64 -5.53
N ALA A 327 -29.58 -6.85 -4.83
CA ALA A 327 -29.14 -6.04 -3.69
C ALA A 327 -28.47 -6.86 -2.58
N GLU A 328 -28.90 -8.09 -2.34
CA GLU A 328 -28.30 -8.97 -1.33
C GLU A 328 -26.89 -9.45 -1.71
N ALA A 329 -26.55 -9.44 -3.01
CA ALA A 329 -25.30 -9.97 -3.54
C ALA A 329 -24.30 -8.89 -3.98
N HIS A 330 -24.57 -7.60 -3.74
CA HIS A 330 -23.66 -6.51 -4.13
C HIS A 330 -22.22 -6.72 -3.62
N GLY A 331 -22.07 -7.19 -2.37
CA GLY A 331 -20.76 -7.49 -1.80
C GLY A 331 -20.04 -8.63 -2.51
N LEU A 332 -20.77 -9.69 -2.89
CA LEU A 332 -20.23 -10.82 -3.64
C LEU A 332 -19.87 -10.41 -5.08
N ALA A 333 -20.70 -9.59 -5.74
CA ALA A 333 -20.47 -9.10 -7.09
C ALA A 333 -19.20 -8.22 -7.14
N MET A 334 -19.08 -7.27 -6.22
CA MET A 334 -17.90 -6.41 -6.14
C MET A 334 -16.63 -7.18 -5.72
N GLY A 335 -16.77 -8.15 -4.81
CA GLY A 335 -15.68 -9.04 -4.41
C GLY A 335 -15.18 -9.90 -5.57
N THR A 336 -16.10 -10.50 -6.34
CA THR A 336 -15.78 -11.30 -7.54
C THR A 336 -15.12 -10.45 -8.61
N TYR A 337 -15.66 -9.26 -8.88
CA TYR A 337 -15.07 -8.30 -9.82
C TYR A 337 -13.61 -7.95 -9.44
N THR A 338 -13.37 -7.66 -8.16
CA THR A 338 -12.03 -7.33 -7.66
C THR A 338 -11.10 -8.54 -7.71
N ALA A 339 -11.59 -9.74 -7.38
CA ALA A 339 -10.80 -10.97 -7.45
C ALA A 339 -10.33 -11.28 -8.88
N PHE A 340 -11.19 -11.10 -9.90
CA PHE A 340 -10.79 -11.26 -11.30
C PHE A 340 -9.77 -10.21 -11.73
N TYR A 341 -9.94 -8.97 -11.28
CA TYR A 341 -8.99 -7.89 -11.54
C TYR A 341 -7.60 -8.20 -10.96
N ASP A 342 -7.54 -8.63 -9.70
CA ASP A 342 -6.29 -9.04 -9.05
C ASP A 342 -5.66 -10.27 -9.72
N LEU A 343 -6.49 -11.23 -10.15
CA LEU A 343 -6.03 -12.39 -10.92
C LEU A 343 -5.41 -11.98 -12.26
N THR A 344 -6.04 -11.05 -12.97
CA THR A 344 -5.49 -10.49 -14.22
C THR A 344 -4.18 -9.78 -13.97
N MET A 345 -4.02 -9.03 -12.87
CA MET A 345 -2.74 -8.41 -12.52
C MET A 345 -1.66 -9.45 -12.18
N GLY A 346 -2.04 -10.49 -11.43
CA GLY A 346 -1.16 -11.58 -11.04
C GLY A 346 -0.62 -12.37 -12.24
N ILE A 347 -1.45 -12.65 -13.24
CA ILE A 347 -1.07 -13.43 -14.44
C ILE A 347 -0.52 -12.54 -15.56
N GLY A 348 -1.12 -11.37 -15.78
CA GLY A 348 -0.77 -10.47 -16.87
C GLY A 348 0.65 -9.95 -16.77
N THR A 349 1.13 -9.68 -15.56
CA THR A 349 2.48 -9.11 -15.38
C THR A 349 3.61 -10.08 -15.72
N PRO A 350 3.60 -11.36 -15.26
CA PRO A 350 4.56 -12.35 -15.74
C PRO A 350 4.54 -12.53 -17.26
N ILE A 351 3.36 -12.52 -17.89
CA ILE A 351 3.22 -12.64 -19.35
C ILE A 351 3.89 -11.45 -20.04
N LEU A 352 3.57 -10.22 -19.62
CA LEU A 352 4.18 -9.01 -20.19
C LEU A 352 5.69 -8.94 -19.91
N GLY A 353 6.15 -9.42 -18.75
CA GLY A 353 7.57 -9.54 -18.44
C GLY A 353 8.29 -10.55 -19.34
N TYR A 354 7.65 -11.69 -19.63
CA TYR A 354 8.18 -12.67 -20.58
C TYR A 354 8.24 -12.11 -22.01
N VAL A 355 7.22 -11.37 -22.45
CA VAL A 355 7.21 -10.64 -23.72
C VAL A 355 8.34 -9.62 -23.76
N ALA A 356 8.52 -8.83 -22.70
CA ALA A 356 9.58 -7.83 -22.63
C ALA A 356 10.97 -8.47 -22.82
N ASN A 357 11.17 -9.66 -22.25
CA ASN A 357 12.42 -10.40 -22.37
C ASN A 357 12.66 -10.98 -23.77
N ARG A 358 11.60 -11.40 -24.48
CA ARG A 358 11.69 -12.06 -25.80
C ARG A 358 11.64 -11.09 -26.99
N ALA A 359 10.80 -10.06 -26.89
CA ALA A 359 10.45 -9.17 -28.00
C ALA A 359 10.73 -7.68 -27.69
N GLY A 360 11.34 -7.41 -26.53
CA GLY A 360 11.69 -6.06 -26.11
C GLY A 360 10.54 -5.28 -25.48
N LEU A 361 10.87 -4.14 -24.87
CA LEU A 361 9.93 -3.29 -24.14
C LEU A 361 8.87 -2.64 -25.04
N GLN A 362 9.18 -2.43 -26.33
CA GLN A 362 8.22 -1.88 -27.28
C GLN A 362 7.05 -2.82 -27.53
N ALA A 363 7.31 -4.12 -27.62
CA ALA A 363 6.27 -5.13 -27.83
C ALA A 363 5.27 -5.20 -26.67
N VAL A 364 5.70 -4.83 -25.45
CA VAL A 364 4.82 -4.76 -24.27
C VAL A 364 3.70 -3.76 -24.51
N PHE A 365 4.00 -2.56 -25.02
CA PHE A 365 2.98 -1.53 -25.28
C PHE A 365 1.98 -1.96 -26.35
N LEU A 366 2.46 -2.63 -27.41
CA LEU A 366 1.58 -3.15 -28.47
C LEU A 366 0.64 -4.23 -27.94
N ILE A 367 1.15 -5.21 -27.19
CA ILE A 367 0.32 -6.29 -26.64
C ILE A 367 -0.68 -5.74 -25.62
N SER A 368 -0.27 -4.79 -24.77
CA SER A 368 -1.17 -4.10 -23.86
C SER A 368 -2.24 -3.30 -24.61
N ALA A 369 -1.90 -2.62 -25.70
CA ALA A 369 -2.88 -1.89 -26.53
C ALA A 369 -3.90 -2.85 -27.15
N LEU A 370 -3.46 -3.98 -27.71
CA LEU A 370 -4.34 -5.01 -28.26
C LEU A 370 -5.27 -5.57 -27.18
N ALA A 371 -4.73 -5.90 -26.00
CA ALA A 371 -5.52 -6.38 -24.88
C ALA A 371 -6.58 -5.35 -24.42
N ALA A 372 -6.20 -4.07 -24.37
CA ALA A 372 -7.13 -2.98 -24.08
C ALA A 372 -8.26 -2.94 -25.13
N PHE A 373 -7.94 -2.93 -26.42
CA PHE A 373 -8.96 -2.93 -27.48
C PHE A 373 -9.83 -4.19 -27.48
N CYS A 374 -9.30 -5.36 -27.11
CA CYS A 374 -10.08 -6.58 -26.94
C CYS A 374 -11.13 -6.48 -25.82
N SER A 375 -11.00 -5.55 -24.88
CA SER A 375 -12.01 -5.29 -23.86
C SER A 375 -13.17 -4.40 -24.34
N ALA A 376 -13.00 -3.66 -25.44
CA ALA A 376 -14.05 -2.81 -26.00
C ALA A 376 -15.31 -3.57 -26.47
N PRO A 377 -15.20 -4.74 -27.14
CA PRO A 377 -16.36 -5.58 -27.44
C PRO A 377 -17.13 -6.04 -26.20
N ILE A 378 -16.44 -6.28 -25.08
CA ILE A 378 -17.07 -6.67 -23.81
C ILE A 378 -17.87 -5.50 -23.25
N ALA A 379 -17.28 -4.30 -23.21
CA ALA A 379 -17.98 -3.08 -22.80
C ALA A 379 -19.19 -2.79 -23.70
N TRP A 380 -19.05 -2.98 -25.02
CA TRP A 380 -20.14 -2.86 -25.98
C TRP A 380 -21.25 -3.88 -25.73
N TRP A 381 -20.91 -5.15 -25.51
CA TRP A 381 -21.87 -6.20 -25.20
C TRP A 381 -22.65 -5.90 -23.91
N LEU A 382 -21.97 -5.37 -22.88
CA LEU A 382 -22.62 -4.92 -21.66
C LEU A 382 -23.61 -3.78 -21.97
N MET A 383 -23.26 -2.80 -22.80
CA MET A 383 -24.19 -1.73 -23.20
C MET A 383 -25.46 -2.23 -23.88
N THR A 384 -25.39 -3.32 -24.66
CA THR A 384 -26.53 -3.88 -25.39
C THR A 384 -27.34 -4.89 -24.58
N THR A 385 -26.81 -5.40 -23.47
CA THR A 385 -27.49 -6.43 -22.67
C THR A 385 -28.35 -5.76 -21.60
N PRO A 386 -29.67 -6.01 -21.58
CA PRO A 386 -30.57 -5.38 -20.61
C PRO A 386 -30.22 -5.80 -19.18
N THR A 387 -30.24 -4.82 -18.27
CA THR A 387 -30.16 -5.08 -16.83
C THR A 387 -31.42 -5.83 -16.40
N LEU A 388 -31.28 -7.00 -15.77
CA LEU A 388 -32.42 -7.77 -15.26
C LEU A 388 -33.36 -6.85 -14.47
N PRO A 389 -34.68 -6.85 -14.76
CA PRO A 389 -35.62 -6.06 -13.98
C PRO A 389 -35.59 -6.60 -12.54
N LEU A 390 -35.31 -5.71 -11.58
CA LEU A 390 -35.51 -5.99 -10.17
C LEU A 390 -36.98 -6.35 -9.98
N ARG A 391 -37.26 -7.64 -9.82
CA ARG A 391 -38.58 -8.10 -9.37
C ARG A 391 -38.69 -7.71 -7.90
N VAL A 392 -39.19 -6.52 -7.65
CA VAL A 392 -39.62 -6.09 -6.31
C VAL A 392 -40.94 -6.82 -6.08
N ASP A 393 -40.88 -8.08 -5.65
CA ASP A 393 -42.04 -8.75 -5.08
C ASP A 393 -42.30 -8.06 -3.73
N HIS A 394 -43.23 -7.11 -3.72
CA HIS A 394 -43.82 -6.59 -2.50
C HIS A 394 -44.59 -7.74 -1.82
N VAL A 395 -44.05 -8.28 -0.74
CA VAL A 395 -44.78 -9.12 0.23
C VAL A 395 -44.46 -8.63 1.63
#